data_AF-A0A961LEH4-F1
#
_entry.id   AF-A0A961LEH4-F1
#
_cell.length_a   1.000
_cell.length_b   1.000
_cell.length_c   1.000
_cell.angle_alpha   90.00
_cell.angle_beta   90.00
_cell.angle_gamma   90.00
#
_symmetry.space_group_name_H-M   'P 1'
#
loop_
_entity.id
_entity.type
_entity.pdbx_description
1 polymer ?
#
loop_
_entity_poly.entity_id
_entity_poly.type
_entity_poly.pdbx_seq_one_letter_code
_entity_poly.pdbx_strand_id
1 'polypeptide(L)'
;MAGVTKAKTDHLSHEMGMHTEGLLGRTQQRFFDVSEENVGFGYPDAPDVDFNKRAEIDCENLDSRQINLQLRELIRHGVGTIVLKNPGSRHSIAVGILNRLNLYIEGSCGYFACGLTDGPNIRIRGRVGWACGENMLAGTIVIEKNAGSQFGAALRGGDLICKGSVGARTGIDQKGGNIIIGGDTGSFSGFMMQRGRMVIL
;
A
#
# COMPACT_ATOMS: atom_id res chain seq x y z
N MET A 1 3.56 -46.94 -9.73
CA MET A 1 4.39 -46.12 -8.84
C MET A 1 4.80 -44.88 -9.59
N ALA A 2 4.09 -43.76 -9.39
CA ALA A 2 4.42 -42.49 -10.03
C ALA A 2 5.49 -41.79 -9.19
N GLY A 3 6.66 -41.55 -9.79
CA GLY A 3 7.78 -40.88 -9.15
C GLY A 3 7.42 -39.44 -8.82
N VAL A 4 7.50 -39.09 -7.54
CA VAL A 4 7.45 -37.70 -7.10
C VAL A 4 8.77 -37.05 -7.51
N THR A 5 8.71 -36.22 -8.55
CA THR A 5 9.82 -35.34 -8.95
C THR A 5 10.10 -34.41 -7.77
N LYS A 6 11.31 -34.47 -7.21
CA LYS A 6 11.77 -33.52 -6.18
C LYS A 6 11.60 -32.10 -6.74
N ALA A 7 10.72 -31.31 -6.13
CA ALA A 7 10.62 -29.89 -6.41
C ALA A 7 11.99 -29.23 -6.16
N LYS A 8 12.42 -28.34 -7.06
CA LYS A 8 13.66 -27.58 -6.92
C LYS A 8 13.67 -26.88 -5.55
N THR A 9 14.77 -27.08 -4.84
CA THR A 9 15.13 -26.57 -3.51
C THR A 9 15.39 -25.06 -3.47
N ASP A 10 14.55 -24.25 -4.13
CA ASP A 10 14.75 -22.79 -4.27
C ASP A 10 13.70 -22.00 -3.48
N HIS A 11 13.29 -22.47 -2.29
CA HIS A 11 12.37 -21.72 -1.43
C HIS A 11 13.17 -20.98 -0.37
N LEU A 12 13.02 -19.65 -0.26
CA LEU A 12 13.78 -18.75 0.64
C LEU A 12 13.86 -19.23 2.11
N SER A 13 12.84 -19.93 2.59
CA SER A 13 12.85 -20.51 3.93
C SER A 13 13.98 -21.54 4.16
N HIS A 14 14.42 -22.23 3.10
CA HIS A 14 15.57 -23.13 3.13
C HIS A 14 16.90 -22.34 3.21
N GLU A 15 17.03 -21.27 2.42
CA GLU A 15 18.23 -20.41 2.46
C GLU A 15 18.41 -19.72 3.82
N MET A 16 17.28 -19.30 4.43
CA MET A 16 17.24 -18.71 5.77
C MET A 16 17.42 -19.75 6.90
N GLY A 17 17.58 -21.03 6.58
CA GLY A 17 17.81 -22.09 7.56
C GLY A 17 16.63 -22.36 8.49
N MET A 18 15.40 -21.94 8.14
CA MET A 18 14.17 -22.09 8.95
C MET A 18 13.56 -23.50 8.92
N HIS A 19 14.34 -24.47 8.49
CA HIS A 19 13.97 -25.88 8.33
C HIS A 19 14.65 -26.82 9.34
N THR A 20 15.58 -26.32 10.14
CA THR A 20 16.32 -27.09 11.14
C THR A 20 16.04 -26.51 12.52
N GLU A 21 15.38 -27.29 13.39
CA GLU A 21 15.18 -26.94 14.80
C GLU A 21 16.49 -27.21 15.58
N GLY A 22 16.95 -26.42 16.55
CA GLY A 22 16.35 -25.25 17.20
C GLY A 22 17.35 -24.13 17.50
N LEU A 23 16.83 -23.02 18.01
CA LEU A 23 17.49 -21.74 18.28
C LEU A 23 18.53 -21.79 19.44
N LEU A 24 19.20 -22.92 19.65
CA LEU A 24 20.27 -23.03 20.64
C LEU A 24 21.50 -22.27 20.12
N GLY A 25 21.92 -21.24 20.86
CA GLY A 25 23.11 -20.43 20.55
C GLY A 25 22.92 -19.36 19.47
N ARG A 26 21.69 -19.17 18.96
CA ARG A 26 21.37 -18.06 18.05
C ARG A 26 20.54 -17.02 18.80
N THR A 27 21.10 -15.83 18.99
CA THR A 27 20.33 -14.73 19.56
C THR A 27 19.52 -14.05 18.46
N GLN A 28 18.20 -13.95 18.59
CA GLN A 28 17.34 -13.07 17.76
C GLN A 28 17.55 -11.58 18.11
N GLN A 29 18.79 -11.18 18.40
CA GLN A 29 19.12 -9.79 18.64
C GLN A 29 19.40 -9.14 17.29
N ARG A 30 18.48 -8.29 16.85
CA ARG A 30 18.76 -7.31 15.80
C ARG A 30 19.38 -6.10 16.49
N PHE A 31 20.66 -5.86 16.24
CA PHE A 31 21.34 -4.66 16.70
C PHE A 31 20.96 -3.53 15.74
N PHE A 32 20.39 -2.46 16.27
CA PHE A 32 20.05 -1.29 15.49
C PHE A 32 21.30 -0.43 15.38
N ASP A 33 21.89 -0.37 14.18
CA ASP A 33 22.94 0.58 13.88
C ASP A 33 22.33 1.85 13.30
N VAL A 34 22.50 2.96 14.01
CA VAL A 34 21.98 4.27 13.59
C VAL A 34 22.75 4.81 12.37
N SER A 35 23.93 4.26 12.08
CA SER A 35 24.79 4.68 10.97
C SER A 35 24.46 4.05 9.61
N GLU A 36 23.59 3.03 9.56
CA GLU A 36 23.09 2.51 8.28
C GLU A 36 22.14 3.54 7.64
N GLU A 37 22.52 4.21 6.56
CA GLU A 37 21.65 5.23 5.91
C GLU A 37 20.29 4.68 5.44
N ASN A 38 20.14 3.35 5.39
CA ASN A 38 18.91 2.62 5.07
C ASN A 38 18.29 1.86 6.25
N VAL A 39 18.52 2.25 7.52
CA VAL A 39 17.97 1.49 8.68
C VAL A 39 16.45 1.26 8.54
N GLY A 40 16.07 0.03 8.20
CA GLY A 40 15.07 -0.75 8.92
C GLY A 40 13.60 -0.28 8.94
N PHE A 41 13.18 0.75 8.19
CA PHE A 41 11.76 1.16 8.14
C PHE A 41 10.94 0.47 7.02
N GLY A 42 11.53 -0.53 6.35
CA GLY A 42 10.87 -1.40 5.37
C GLY A 42 10.87 -2.86 5.80
N TYR A 43 10.17 -3.71 5.05
CA TYR A 43 10.19 -5.15 5.30
C TYR A 43 11.58 -5.74 4.99
N PRO A 44 12.03 -6.78 5.72
CA PRO A 44 13.35 -7.39 5.51
C PRO A 44 13.66 -7.78 4.06
N ASP A 45 12.64 -8.21 3.32
CA ASP A 45 12.77 -8.69 1.94
C ASP A 45 12.20 -7.71 0.90
N ALA A 46 11.86 -6.48 1.31
CA ALA A 46 11.39 -5.46 0.38
C ALA A 46 12.58 -4.94 -0.44
N PRO A 47 12.50 -4.93 -1.79
CA PRO A 47 13.59 -4.41 -2.61
C PRO A 47 13.81 -2.92 -2.35
N ASP A 48 15.08 -2.52 -2.33
CA ASP A 48 15.46 -1.11 -2.31
C ASP A 48 15.06 -0.44 -3.62
N VAL A 49 14.56 0.78 -3.52
CA VAL A 49 14.14 1.57 -4.67
C VAL A 49 14.81 2.94 -4.68
N ASP A 50 15.20 3.39 -5.86
CA ASP A 50 15.72 4.74 -6.08
C ASP A 50 14.57 5.67 -6.45
N PHE A 51 14.28 6.64 -5.59
CA PHE A 51 13.23 7.65 -5.82
C PHE A 51 13.49 8.51 -7.07
N ASN A 52 14.74 8.64 -7.53
CA ASN A 52 15.07 9.36 -8.76
C ASN A 52 14.81 8.51 -10.03
N LYS A 53 14.77 7.19 -9.88
CA LYS A 53 14.44 6.29 -10.99
C LYS A 53 12.93 6.29 -11.20
N ARG A 54 12.52 6.83 -12.36
CA ARG A 54 11.11 7.01 -12.73
C ARG A 54 10.68 6.07 -13.85
N ALA A 55 9.48 5.51 -13.74
CA ALA A 55 8.83 4.78 -14.83
C ALA A 55 7.33 5.10 -14.91
N GLU A 56 6.73 4.78 -16.04
CA GLU A 56 5.31 4.98 -16.31
C GLU A 56 4.66 3.69 -16.80
N ILE A 57 3.41 3.47 -16.42
CA ILE A 57 2.56 2.38 -16.91
C ILE A 57 1.33 3.01 -17.54
N ASP A 58 1.06 2.67 -18.81
CA ASP A 58 -0.22 2.97 -19.44
C ASP A 58 -1.22 1.86 -19.13
N CYS A 59 -2.29 2.20 -18.41
CA CYS A 59 -3.29 1.25 -17.95
C CYS A 59 -4.42 1.03 -18.96
N GLU A 60 -4.48 1.75 -20.10
CA GLU A 60 -5.67 1.76 -20.98
C GLU A 60 -6.15 0.36 -21.39
N ASN A 61 -5.22 -0.54 -21.73
CA ASN A 61 -5.52 -1.90 -22.19
C ASN A 61 -5.11 -3.00 -21.19
N LEU A 62 -4.86 -2.63 -19.94
CA LEU A 62 -4.48 -3.57 -18.89
C LEU A 62 -5.67 -3.88 -17.98
N ASP A 63 -5.73 -5.07 -17.42
CA ASP A 63 -6.61 -5.38 -16.29
C ASP A 63 -5.94 -5.01 -14.95
N SER A 64 -6.71 -5.03 -13.86
CA SER A 64 -6.19 -4.67 -12.52
C SER A 64 -5.04 -5.57 -12.07
N ARG A 65 -5.05 -6.86 -12.43
CA ARG A 65 -3.99 -7.79 -12.06
C ARG A 65 -2.70 -7.46 -12.81
N GLN A 66 -2.79 -7.21 -14.11
CA GLN A 66 -1.67 -6.83 -14.96
C GLN A 66 -1.02 -5.53 -14.47
N ILE A 67 -1.81 -4.51 -14.11
CA ILE A 67 -1.30 -3.26 -13.55
C ILE A 67 -0.50 -3.51 -12.26
N ASN A 68 -1.07 -4.28 -11.32
CA ASN A 68 -0.38 -4.57 -10.06
C ASN A 68 0.89 -5.42 -10.27
N LEU A 69 0.89 -6.35 -11.23
CA LEU A 69 2.07 -7.15 -11.58
C LEU A 69 3.18 -6.29 -12.16
N GLN A 70 2.86 -5.40 -13.11
CA GLN A 70 3.86 -4.48 -13.69
C GLN A 70 4.41 -3.53 -12.63
N LEU A 71 3.56 -3.01 -11.74
CA LEU A 71 3.99 -2.16 -10.63
C LEU A 71 4.98 -2.89 -9.71
N ARG A 72 4.70 -4.16 -9.35
CA ARG A 72 5.61 -5.00 -8.57
C ARG A 72 6.94 -5.25 -9.29
N GLU A 73 6.91 -5.43 -10.60
CA GLU A 73 8.13 -5.67 -11.39
C GLU A 73 9.02 -4.43 -11.44
N LEU A 74 8.44 -3.24 -11.64
CA LEU A 74 9.19 -1.99 -11.56
C LEU A 74 9.83 -1.79 -10.19
N ILE A 75 9.11 -2.11 -9.11
CA ILE A 75 9.63 -2.05 -7.73
C ILE A 75 10.81 -3.01 -7.56
N ARG A 76 10.73 -4.26 -8.06
CA ARG A 76 11.85 -5.21 -8.03
C ARG A 76 13.07 -4.72 -8.82
N HIS A 77 12.85 -3.94 -9.87
CA HIS A 77 13.93 -3.29 -10.63
C HIS A 77 14.43 -1.98 -10.01
N GLY A 78 14.07 -1.70 -8.76
CA GLY A 78 14.54 -0.54 -7.99
C GLY A 78 13.93 0.79 -8.43
N VAL A 79 12.77 0.79 -9.10
CA VAL A 79 12.09 2.03 -9.49
C VAL A 79 11.32 2.58 -8.30
N GLY A 80 11.73 3.75 -7.79
CA GLY A 80 11.14 4.39 -6.63
C GLY A 80 10.09 5.46 -6.96
N THR A 81 9.94 5.86 -8.22
CA THR A 81 8.86 6.75 -8.65
C THR A 81 8.09 6.16 -9.84
N ILE A 82 6.81 5.86 -9.66
CA ILE A 82 5.97 5.23 -10.69
C ILE A 82 4.76 6.11 -11.01
N VAL A 83 4.38 6.19 -12.29
CA VAL A 83 3.18 6.89 -12.74
C VAL A 83 2.23 5.91 -13.42
N LEU A 84 0.97 5.85 -12.98
CA LEU A 84 -0.10 5.13 -13.66
C LEU A 84 -0.91 6.12 -14.50
N LYS A 85 -0.90 5.93 -15.83
CA LYS A 85 -1.69 6.71 -16.78
C LYS A 85 -2.95 5.96 -17.18
N ASN A 86 -4.01 6.69 -17.52
CA ASN A 86 -5.28 6.12 -18.00
C ASN A 86 -5.85 4.98 -17.12
N PRO A 87 -5.92 5.11 -15.78
CA PRO A 87 -6.36 4.02 -14.90
C PRO A 87 -7.79 3.56 -15.17
N GLY A 88 -8.64 4.38 -15.80
CA GLY A 88 -9.97 3.97 -16.27
C GLY A 88 -10.93 3.56 -15.14
N SER A 89 -10.78 4.13 -13.94
CA SER A 89 -11.60 3.78 -12.76
C SER A 89 -11.54 2.29 -12.38
N ARG A 90 -10.46 1.60 -12.74
CA ARG A 90 -10.24 0.19 -12.40
C ARG A 90 -10.20 -0.04 -10.90
N HIS A 91 -10.80 -1.14 -10.49
CA HIS A 91 -10.87 -1.55 -9.10
C HIS A 91 -9.56 -2.22 -8.67
N SER A 92 -9.23 -2.15 -7.39
CA SER A 92 -8.13 -2.90 -6.77
C SER A 92 -6.77 -2.70 -7.44
N ILE A 93 -6.47 -1.48 -7.90
CA ILE A 93 -5.15 -1.09 -8.39
C ILE A 93 -4.30 -0.49 -7.26
N ALA A 94 -2.97 -0.65 -7.37
CA ALA A 94 -2.00 -0.20 -6.38
C ALA A 94 -2.21 -0.81 -4.98
N VAL A 95 -2.72 -2.04 -4.92
CA VAL A 95 -3.02 -2.75 -3.67
C VAL A 95 -1.81 -3.54 -3.19
N GLY A 96 -1.54 -3.52 -1.88
CA GLY A 96 -0.47 -4.32 -1.28
C GLY A 96 0.92 -3.82 -1.67
N ILE A 97 1.10 -2.49 -1.76
CA ILE A 97 2.42 -1.88 -1.94
C ILE A 97 3.05 -1.74 -0.56
N LEU A 98 4.11 -2.51 -0.33
CA LEU A 98 4.80 -2.64 0.96
C LEU A 98 6.20 -1.97 0.95
N ASN A 99 6.46 -1.18 -0.09
CA ASN A 99 7.70 -0.44 -0.28
C ASN A 99 7.43 1.06 -0.13
N ARG A 100 8.36 1.76 0.49
CA ARG A 100 8.40 3.22 0.45
C ARG A 100 8.78 3.65 -0.97
N LEU A 101 7.85 4.30 -1.66
CA LEU A 101 8.02 4.80 -3.03
C LEU A 101 7.07 5.95 -3.28
N ASN A 102 7.26 6.66 -4.40
CA ASN A 102 6.31 7.64 -4.91
C ASN A 102 5.44 7.03 -6.00
N LEU A 103 4.12 7.07 -5.83
CA LEU A 103 3.16 6.62 -6.83
C LEU A 103 2.23 7.77 -7.23
N TYR A 104 2.19 8.08 -8.51
CA TYR A 104 1.25 9.05 -9.08
C TYR A 104 0.22 8.33 -9.93
N ILE A 105 -1.07 8.58 -9.67
CA ILE A 105 -2.16 8.04 -10.48
C ILE A 105 -2.84 9.19 -11.22
N GLU A 106 -2.64 9.23 -12.53
CA GLU A 106 -3.15 10.26 -13.43
C GLU A 106 -4.56 9.89 -13.93
N GLY A 107 -5.52 9.91 -13.02
CA GLY A 107 -6.92 9.65 -13.32
C GLY A 107 -7.68 9.16 -12.10
N SER A 108 -8.88 8.63 -12.34
CA SER A 108 -9.74 8.09 -11.29
C SER A 108 -9.45 6.61 -11.03
N CYS A 109 -9.60 6.21 -9.77
CA CYS A 109 -9.52 4.81 -9.35
C CYS A 109 -10.90 4.30 -8.94
N GLY A 110 -11.10 3.00 -9.07
CA GLY A 110 -12.32 2.34 -8.64
C GLY A 110 -12.31 1.95 -7.16
N TYR A 111 -13.03 0.87 -6.84
CA TYR A 111 -13.14 0.34 -5.48
C TYR A 111 -11.82 -0.26 -5.00
N PHE A 112 -11.56 -0.23 -3.70
CA PHE A 112 -10.42 -0.85 -3.03
C PHE A 112 -9.04 -0.43 -3.57
N ALA A 113 -8.94 0.73 -4.24
CA ALA A 113 -7.67 1.24 -4.71
C ALA A 113 -6.75 1.60 -3.55
N CYS A 114 -5.45 1.30 -3.68
CA CYS A 114 -4.44 1.64 -2.68
C CYS A 114 -4.68 1.04 -1.28
N GLY A 115 -5.46 -0.05 -1.19
CA GLY A 115 -5.63 -0.79 0.05
C GLY A 115 -4.41 -1.63 0.42
N LEU A 116 -4.32 -2.03 1.69
CA LEU A 116 -3.26 -2.91 2.23
C LEU A 116 -1.84 -2.36 2.00
N THR A 117 -1.69 -1.03 1.94
CA THR A 117 -0.40 -0.37 1.70
C THR A 117 0.36 -0.15 3.01
N ASP A 118 1.69 -0.19 2.92
CA ASP A 118 2.58 0.11 4.05
C ASP A 118 3.80 0.91 3.58
N GLY A 119 3.75 2.23 3.84
CA GLY A 119 4.85 3.15 3.58
C GLY A 119 4.83 3.99 2.30
N PRO A 120 4.08 3.71 1.21
CA PRO A 120 4.20 4.51 -0.02
C PRO A 120 3.60 5.92 0.14
N ASN A 121 4.09 6.84 -0.68
CA ASN A 121 3.51 8.16 -0.90
C ASN A 121 2.74 8.15 -2.22
N ILE A 122 1.41 8.16 -2.14
CA ILE A 122 0.51 8.02 -3.28
C ILE A 122 -0.26 9.32 -3.50
N ARG A 123 -0.31 9.80 -4.75
CA ARG A 123 -1.15 10.95 -5.14
C ARG A 123 -2.04 10.58 -6.31
N ILE A 124 -3.36 10.75 -6.14
CA ILE A 124 -4.40 10.41 -7.12
C ILE A 124 -5.05 11.71 -7.61
N ARG A 125 -4.90 12.02 -8.90
CA ARG A 125 -5.49 13.24 -9.51
C ARG A 125 -7.01 13.18 -9.69
N GLY A 126 -7.57 11.97 -9.80
CA GLY A 126 -8.99 11.76 -10.03
C GLY A 126 -9.82 11.53 -8.77
N ARG A 127 -11.01 10.99 -8.98
CA ARG A 127 -11.90 10.52 -7.91
C ARG A 127 -11.51 9.08 -7.54
N VAL A 128 -11.85 8.66 -6.32
CA VAL A 128 -11.69 7.25 -5.91
C VAL A 128 -13.02 6.65 -5.51
N GLY A 129 -13.16 5.35 -5.73
CA GLY A 129 -14.35 4.60 -5.35
C GLY A 129 -14.39 4.23 -3.86
N TRP A 130 -15.28 3.30 -3.53
CA TRP A 130 -15.44 2.72 -2.20
C TRP A 130 -14.11 2.14 -1.68
N ALA A 131 -13.77 2.43 -0.42
CA ALA A 131 -12.75 1.73 0.37
C ALA A 131 -11.33 1.96 -0.14
N CYS A 132 -11.08 3.14 -0.72
CA CYS A 132 -9.72 3.57 -0.98
C CYS A 132 -8.93 3.70 0.33
N GLY A 133 -7.69 3.21 0.34
CA GLY A 133 -6.82 3.23 1.51
C GLY A 133 -7.24 2.28 2.63
N GLU A 134 -8.11 1.30 2.35
CA GLU A 134 -8.52 0.30 3.33
C GLU A 134 -7.31 -0.43 3.90
N ASN A 135 -7.31 -0.65 5.22
CA ASN A 135 -6.28 -1.44 5.92
C ASN A 135 -4.85 -0.87 5.87
N MET A 136 -4.66 0.38 5.40
CA MET A 136 -3.33 1.00 5.27
C MET A 136 -2.62 1.08 6.63
N LEU A 137 -1.34 0.70 6.63
CA LEU A 137 -0.49 0.56 7.82
C LEU A 137 0.39 1.80 8.06
N ALA A 138 0.96 2.35 7.00
CA ALA A 138 1.76 3.58 7.03
C ALA A 138 1.82 4.22 5.65
N GLY A 139 2.47 5.38 5.55
CA GLY A 139 2.63 6.16 4.31
C GLY A 139 1.64 7.32 4.22
N THR A 140 1.51 7.86 3.00
CA THR A 140 0.60 8.99 2.72
C THR A 140 -0.19 8.72 1.45
N ILE A 141 -1.50 8.90 1.46
CA ILE A 141 -2.32 8.84 0.25
C ILE A 141 -3.13 10.14 0.14
N VAL A 142 -2.95 10.88 -0.96
CA VAL A 142 -3.67 12.13 -1.25
C VAL A 142 -4.59 11.95 -2.46
N ILE A 143 -5.87 12.19 -2.25
CA ILE A 143 -6.91 12.19 -3.29
C ILE A 143 -7.24 13.65 -3.60
N GLU A 144 -7.07 14.07 -4.85
CA GLU A 144 -7.30 15.47 -5.25
C GLU A 144 -8.78 15.84 -5.43
N LYS A 145 -9.64 14.85 -5.65
CA LYS A 145 -11.10 15.05 -5.81
C LYS A 145 -11.86 14.36 -4.68
N ASN A 146 -13.04 13.83 -4.97
CA ASN A 146 -13.91 13.17 -4.00
C ASN A 146 -13.58 11.68 -3.87
N ALA A 147 -13.90 11.12 -2.71
CA ALA A 147 -13.81 9.68 -2.44
C ALA A 147 -15.18 9.06 -2.18
N GLY A 148 -15.29 7.75 -2.43
CA GLY A 148 -16.50 6.97 -2.14
C GLY A 148 -16.70 6.68 -0.65
N SER A 149 -17.71 5.85 -0.36
CA SER A 149 -17.99 5.35 0.98
C SER A 149 -16.85 4.50 1.54
N GLN A 150 -16.80 4.36 2.87
CA GLN A 150 -15.81 3.57 3.62
C GLN A 150 -14.36 3.92 3.28
N PHE A 151 -14.13 5.17 2.91
CA PHE A 151 -12.81 5.73 2.74
C PHE A 151 -11.99 5.52 4.03
N GLY A 152 -10.81 4.90 3.92
CA GLY A 152 -9.98 4.56 5.09
C GLY A 152 -10.58 3.52 6.04
N ALA A 153 -11.41 2.59 5.54
CA ALA A 153 -11.89 1.48 6.35
C ALA A 153 -10.73 0.71 7.00
N ALA A 154 -10.86 0.39 8.29
CA ALA A 154 -9.84 -0.34 9.05
C ALA A 154 -8.42 0.27 8.97
N LEU A 155 -8.29 1.59 8.71
CA LEU A 155 -7.01 2.29 8.66
C LEU A 155 -6.26 2.07 9.98
N ARG A 156 -4.98 1.68 9.91
CA ARG A 156 -4.16 1.39 11.09
C ARG A 156 -3.06 2.44 11.33
N GLY A 157 -2.60 3.11 10.28
CA GLY A 157 -1.58 4.14 10.38
C GLY A 157 -1.41 4.93 9.09
N GLY A 158 -0.50 5.91 9.11
CA GLY A 158 -0.27 6.85 8.02
C GLY A 158 -1.33 7.95 7.91
N ASP A 159 -1.21 8.73 6.84
CA ASP A 159 -2.08 9.85 6.54
C ASP A 159 -2.88 9.58 5.27
N LEU A 160 -4.21 9.58 5.39
CA LEU A 160 -5.14 9.41 4.28
C LEU A 160 -5.94 10.70 4.08
N ILE A 161 -5.66 11.42 3.00
CA ILE A 161 -6.17 12.76 2.75
C ILE A 161 -7.09 12.76 1.52
N CYS A 162 -8.30 13.28 1.67
CA CYS A 162 -9.20 13.61 0.58
C CYS A 162 -9.43 15.11 0.52
N LYS A 163 -9.06 15.76 -0.59
CA LYS A 163 -9.27 17.21 -0.75
C LYS A 163 -10.74 17.59 -0.96
N GLY A 164 -11.55 16.69 -1.53
CA GLY A 164 -12.99 16.87 -1.68
C GLY A 164 -13.80 16.18 -0.59
N SER A 165 -15.10 15.99 -0.84
CA SER A 165 -16.01 15.27 0.05
C SER A 165 -15.84 13.74 -0.07
N VAL A 166 -16.25 13.04 0.99
CA VAL A 166 -16.19 11.58 1.10
C VAL A 166 -17.57 10.99 1.41
N GLY A 167 -17.76 9.71 1.08
CA GLY A 167 -19.05 9.02 1.28
C GLY A 167 -19.36 8.63 2.72
N ALA A 168 -20.35 7.75 2.89
CA ALA A 168 -20.77 7.23 4.19
C ALA A 168 -19.74 6.24 4.78
N ARG A 169 -19.76 6.04 6.09
CA ARG A 169 -18.90 5.08 6.82
C ARG A 169 -17.40 5.33 6.66
N THR A 170 -16.98 6.56 6.39
CA THR A 170 -15.56 6.95 6.37
C THR A 170 -14.90 6.62 7.70
N GLY A 171 -13.72 6.01 7.69
CA GLY A 171 -13.02 5.59 8.91
C GLY A 171 -13.71 4.48 9.69
N ILE A 172 -14.59 3.68 9.06
CA ILE A 172 -15.22 2.54 9.74
C ILE A 172 -14.15 1.57 10.28
N ASP A 173 -14.26 1.21 11.55
CA ASP A 173 -13.32 0.30 12.24
C ASP A 173 -11.85 0.76 12.20
N GLN A 174 -11.60 2.08 12.14
CA GLN A 174 -10.26 2.68 12.15
C GLN A 174 -9.53 2.35 13.47
N LYS A 175 -8.28 1.90 13.37
CA LYS A 175 -7.41 1.43 14.46
C LYS A 175 -6.18 2.32 14.67
N GLY A 176 -5.98 3.35 13.84
CA GLY A 176 -4.93 4.35 13.96
C GLY A 176 -4.85 5.24 12.72
N GLY A 177 -3.74 5.98 12.59
CA GLY A 177 -3.53 6.93 11.49
C GLY A 177 -4.43 8.16 11.54
N ASN A 178 -4.32 8.98 10.50
CA ASN A 178 -5.10 10.20 10.33
C ASN A 178 -5.92 10.12 9.03
N ILE A 179 -7.21 10.44 9.10
CA ILE A 179 -8.06 10.68 7.94
C ILE A 179 -8.38 12.17 7.91
N ILE A 180 -8.01 12.86 6.82
CA ILE A 180 -8.18 14.31 6.68
C ILE A 180 -9.06 14.57 5.46
N ILE A 181 -10.15 15.30 5.66
CA ILE A 181 -11.18 15.53 4.65
C ILE A 181 -11.36 17.04 4.47
N GLY A 182 -11.20 17.51 3.23
CA GLY A 182 -11.30 18.92 2.87
C GLY A 182 -12.72 19.40 2.53
N GLY A 183 -13.72 18.51 2.57
CA GLY A 183 -15.13 18.84 2.44
C GLY A 183 -15.98 17.99 3.39
N ASP A 184 -17.20 17.65 2.98
CA ASP A 184 -18.12 16.91 3.84
C ASP A 184 -17.83 15.41 3.92
N THR A 185 -18.33 14.78 4.99
CA THR A 185 -18.36 13.32 5.16
C THR A 185 -19.80 12.81 5.23
N GLY A 186 -20.03 11.57 4.79
CA GLY A 186 -21.35 10.94 4.84
C GLY A 186 -21.75 10.38 6.20
N SER A 187 -22.95 9.80 6.26
CA SER A 187 -23.50 9.18 7.47
C SER A 187 -22.62 8.06 8.03
N PHE A 188 -22.69 7.83 9.34
CA PHE A 188 -21.94 6.78 10.05
C PHE A 188 -20.41 6.89 9.91
N SER A 189 -19.87 8.09 9.71
CA SER A 189 -18.43 8.33 9.74
C SER A 189 -17.86 8.04 11.15
N GLY A 190 -16.71 7.38 11.21
CA GLY A 190 -16.10 6.92 12.47
C GLY A 190 -16.81 5.75 13.13
N PHE A 191 -17.76 5.07 12.46
CA PHE A 191 -18.47 3.93 13.05
C PHE A 191 -17.49 2.83 13.45
N MET A 192 -17.54 2.40 14.72
CA MET A 192 -16.61 1.41 15.30
C MET A 192 -15.12 1.83 15.31
N MET A 193 -14.80 3.12 15.16
CA MET A 193 -13.43 3.61 15.30
C MET A 193 -12.87 3.33 16.71
N GLN A 194 -11.70 2.71 16.78
CA GLN A 194 -11.03 2.29 18.01
C GLN A 194 -9.91 3.26 18.42
N ARG A 195 -9.18 3.80 17.43
CA ARG A 195 -8.07 4.76 17.61
C ARG A 195 -7.82 5.50 16.30
N GLY A 196 -7.17 6.66 16.37
CA GLY A 196 -6.73 7.47 15.23
C GLY A 196 -7.25 8.89 15.34
N ARG A 197 -7.17 9.65 14.26
CA ARG A 197 -7.80 10.97 14.16
C ARG A 197 -8.56 11.10 12.84
N MET A 198 -9.73 11.73 12.91
CA MET A 198 -10.47 12.18 11.75
C MET A 198 -10.60 13.70 11.83
N VAL A 199 -10.15 14.42 10.81
CA VAL A 199 -10.27 15.88 10.70
C VAL A 199 -11.14 16.18 9.49
N ILE A 200 -12.23 16.91 9.71
CA ILE A 200 -13.20 17.32 8.70
C ILE A 200 -13.22 18.85 8.72
N LEU A 201 -12.96 19.48 7.57
CA LEU A 201 -12.82 20.94 7.44
C LEU A 201 -14.14 21.64 7.10
#